data_AF-A0AAW2DDQ3-F1
#
_entry.id   AF-A0AAW2DDQ3-F1
#
_cell.length_a   1.000
_cell.length_b   1.000
_cell.length_c   1.000
_cell.angle_alpha   90.00
_cell.angle_beta   90.00
_cell.angle_gamma   90.00
#
_symmetry.space_group_name_H-M   'P 1'
#
loop_
_entity.id
_entity.type
_entity.pdbx_description
1 polymer ?
#
loop_
_entity_poly.entity_id
_entity_poly.type
_entity_poly.pdbx_seq_one_letter_code
_entity_poly.pdbx_strand_id
1 'polypeptide(L)' 'MQQISVDLSISQVYRSRKAARGLITGNEEAQYGLLRDYAEMIRRTDVGSKVILQTEMENENAEPKFKRMYIRYNA' A
#
# COMPACT_ATOMS: atom_id res chain seq x y z
N MET A 1 21.05 30.17 18.67
CA MET A 1 19.86 29.53 18.08
C MET A 1 18.66 30.44 18.36
N GLN A 2 17.94 30.89 17.33
CA GLN A 2 16.72 31.66 17.53
C GLN A 2 15.60 30.73 17.99
N GLN A 3 14.93 31.09 19.08
CA GLN A 3 13.79 30.36 19.61
C GLN A 3 12.55 30.75 18.80
N ILE A 4 12.19 29.91 17.84
CA ILE A 4 10.95 30.04 17.09
C ILE A 4 9.87 29.31 17.88
N SER A 5 9.07 30.03 18.66
CA SER A 5 7.88 29.47 19.31
C SER A 5 6.72 29.51 18.32
N VAL A 6 6.35 28.36 17.77
CA VAL A 6 5.16 28.23 16.93
C VAL A 6 4.03 27.73 17.81
N ASP A 7 2.97 28.54 17.94
CA ASP A 7 1.79 28.13 18.69
C ASP A 7 0.93 27.21 17.80
N LEU A 8 1.03 25.89 18.06
CA LEU A 8 0.37 24.86 17.27
C LEU A 8 -0.52 24.01 18.16
N SER A 9 -1.78 23.86 17.76
CA SER A 9 -2.65 22.88 18.40
C SER A 9 -2.20 21.45 18.06
N ILE A 10 -2.43 20.52 19.00
CA ILE A 10 -2.19 19.09 18.80
C ILE A 10 -2.91 18.57 17.54
N SER A 11 -4.11 19.09 17.25
CA SER A 11 -4.89 18.71 16.07
C SER A 11 -4.23 19.10 14.75
N GLN A 12 -3.53 20.24 14.71
CA GLN A 12 -2.81 20.70 13.52
C GLN A 12 -1.58 19.83 13.30
N VAL A 13 -0.82 19.57 14.36
CA VAL A 13 0.34 18.67 14.31
C VAL A 13 -0.07 17.28 13.82
N TYR A 14 -1.17 16.72 14.35
CA TYR A 14 -1.66 15.41 13.94
C TYR A 14 -2.06 15.37 12.46
N ARG A 15 -2.82 16.37 11.99
CA ARG A 15 -3.26 16.44 10.58
C ARG A 15 -2.09 16.63 9.63
N SER A 16 -1.16 17.53 9.94
CA SER A 16 0.03 17.76 9.13
C SER A 16 0.91 16.51 9.08
N ARG A 17 1.09 15.80 10.21
CA ARG A 17 1.83 14.53 10.24
C ARG A 17 1.15 13.46 9.40
N LYS A 18 -0.18 13.34 9.46
CA LYS A 18 -0.94 12.39 8.64
C LYS A 18 -0.81 12.71 7.14
N ALA A 19 -0.95 13.97 6.76
CA ALA A 19 -0.79 14.41 5.37
C ALA A 19 0.63 14.17 4.84
N ALA A 20 1.65 14.53 5.62
CA ALA A 20 3.05 14.29 5.27
C ALA A 20 3.35 12.79 5.12
N ARG A 21 2.82 11.94 6.01
CA ARG A 21 2.93 10.48 5.88
C ARG A 21 2.26 9.97 4.61
N GLY A 22 1.05 10.44 4.29
CA GLY A 22 0.38 10.07 3.04
C GLY A 22 1.16 10.48 1.80
N LEU A 23 1.86 11.63 1.83
CA LEU A 23 2.73 12.05 0.73
C LEU A 23 4.00 11.19 0.60
N ILE A 24 4.63 10.82 1.72
CA ILE A 24 5.87 10.03 1.72
C ILE A 24 5.60 8.57 1.34
N THR A 25 4.60 7.96 1.97
CA THR A 25 4.26 6.54 1.75
C THR A 25 3.49 6.36 0.44
N GLY A 26 2.83 7.41 -0.06
CA GLY A 26 1.92 7.32 -1.20
C GLY A 26 0.60 6.66 -0.82
N ASN A 27 -0.18 6.29 -1.83
CA ASN A 27 -1.43 5.57 -1.65
C ASN A 27 -1.17 4.05 -1.77
N GLU A 28 -0.87 3.40 -0.64
CA GLU A 28 -0.62 1.94 -0.57
C GLU A 28 -1.82 1.13 -1.08
N GLU A 29 -3.06 1.58 -0.82
CA GLU A 29 -4.27 0.93 -1.34
C GLU A 29 -4.31 0.98 -2.87
N ALA A 30 -3.99 2.13 -3.46
CA ALA A 30 -3.94 2.27 -4.91
C ALA A 30 -2.82 1.41 -5.53
N GLN A 31 -1.67 1.28 -4.86
CA GLN A 31 -0.59 0.40 -5.32
C GLN A 31 -0.98 -1.08 -5.24
N TYR A 32 -1.70 -1.49 -4.19
CA TYR A 32 -2.16 -2.86 -4.05
C TYR A 32 -3.25 -3.23 -5.07
N GLY A 33 -4.12 -2.27 -5.42
CA GLY A 33 -5.08 -2.40 -6.51
C GLY A 33 -4.40 -2.77 -7.84
N LEU A 34 -3.32 -2.07 -8.21
CA LEU A 34 -2.59 -2.33 -9.45
C LEU A 34 -2.02 -3.76 -9.54
N LEU A 35 -1.54 -4.32 -8.43
CA LEU A 35 -1.03 -5.70 -8.40
C LEU A 35 -2.15 -6.73 -8.62
N ARG A 36 -3.35 -6.46 -8.08
CA ARG A 36 -4.53 -7.30 -8.31
C ARG A 36 -4.99 -7.22 -9.76
N ASP A 37 -5.07 -6.02 -10.31
CA ASP A 37 -5.47 -5.79 -11.71
C ASP A 37 -4.50 -6.50 -12.67
N TYR A 38 -3.20 -6.42 -12.38
CA TYR A 38 -2.17 -7.12 -13.15
C TYR A 38 -2.32 -8.65 -13.06
N ALA A 39 -2.56 -9.18 -11.86
CA ALA A 39 -2.80 -10.61 -11.67
C ALA A 39 -4.05 -11.09 -12.44
N GLU A 40 -5.12 -10.30 -12.46
CA GLU A 40 -6.31 -10.59 -13.28
C GLU A 40 -6.02 -10.53 -14.77
N MET A 41 -5.26 -9.53 -15.22
CA MET A 41 -4.90 -9.39 -16.63
C MET A 41 -4.12 -10.61 -17.13
N ILE A 42 -3.16 -11.13 -16.35
CA ILE A 42 -2.44 -12.38 -16.67
C ILE A 42 -3.42 -13.55 -16.78
N ARG A 43 -4.31 -13.74 -15.79
CA ARG A 43 -5.28 -14.85 -15.78
C ARG A 43 -6.25 -14.82 -16.96
N ARG A 44 -6.60 -13.63 -17.44
CA ARG A 44 -7.47 -13.44 -18.61
C ARG A 44 -6.73 -13.70 -19.93
N THR A 45 -5.47 -13.28 -20.01
CA THR A 45 -4.68 -13.36 -21.24
C THR A 45 -4.14 -14.77 -21.48
N ASP A 46 -3.74 -15.46 -20.41
CA ASP A 46 -3.22 -16.83 -20.48
C ASP A 46 -3.78 -17.67 -19.33
N VAL A 47 -4.78 -18.49 -19.66
CA VAL A 47 -5.51 -19.34 -18.71
C VAL A 47 -4.60 -20.38 -18.03
N GLY A 48 -3.47 -20.73 -18.65
CA GLY A 48 -2.50 -21.66 -18.08
C GLY A 48 -1.59 -21.02 -17.03
N SER A 49 -1.44 -19.69 -17.05
CA SER A 49 -0.65 -18.96 -16.08
C SER A 49 -1.28 -19.02 -14.67
N LYS A 50 -0.43 -19.07 -13.64
CA LYS A 50 -0.85 -19.04 -12.23
C LYS A 50 -0.21 -17.86 -11.53
N VAL A 51 -1.04 -17.09 -10.83
CA VAL A 51 -0.60 -15.94 -10.03
C VAL A 51 -1.11 -16.11 -8.60
N ILE A 52 -0.18 -16.09 -7.64
CA ILE A 52 -0.45 -16.15 -6.21
C ILE A 52 0.00 -14.83 -5.58
N LEU A 53 -0.93 -14.14 -4.95
CA LEU A 53 -0.69 -12.90 -4.20
C LEU A 53 -0.74 -13.24 -2.71
N GLN A 54 0.39 -13.07 -1.99
CA GLN A 54 0.45 -13.28 -0.56
C GLN A 54 0.41 -11.94 0.17
N THR A 55 -0.46 -11.88 1.18
CA THR A 55 -0.57 -10.75 2.11
C THR A 55 -0.21 -11.16 3.53
N GLU A 56 0.26 -10.20 4.31
CA GLU A 56 0.41 -10.31 5.76
C GLU A 56 -0.61 -9.41 6.45
N MET A 57 -1.18 -9.92 7.53
CA MET A 57 -2.04 -9.15 8.43
C MET A 57 -1.41 -9.24 9.82
N GLU A 58 -1.15 -8.08 10.44
CA GLU A 58 -0.59 -8.03 11.80
C GLU A 58 -1.65 -8.44 12.85
N ASN A 59 -2.93 -8.16 12.58
CA ASN A 59 -4.09 -8.58 13.39
C ASN A 59 -5.36 -8.60 12.52
N GLU A 60 -6.47 -9.14 13.03
CA GLU A 60 -7.73 -9.30 12.27
C GLU A 60 -8.34 -7.98 11.77
N ASN A 61 -8.01 -6.86 12.43
CA ASN A 61 -8.52 -5.53 12.08
C ASN A 61 -7.52 -4.68 11.28
N ALA A 62 -6.33 -5.21 10.96
CA ALA A 62 -5.32 -4.49 10.21
C ALA A 62 -5.59 -4.57 8.71
N GLU A 63 -5.22 -3.50 8.01
CA GLU A 63 -5.18 -3.52 6.56
C GLU A 63 -4.14 -4.55 6.08
N PRO A 64 -4.50 -5.43 5.14
CA PRO A 64 -3.60 -6.45 4.64
C PRO A 64 -2.46 -5.79 3.86
N LYS A 65 -1.22 -6.06 4.28
CA LYS A 65 -0.01 -5.58 3.60
C LYS A 65 0.44 -6.57 2.55
N PHE A 66 0.88 -6.05 1.42
CA PHE A 66 1.51 -6.88 0.39
C PHE A 66 2.79 -7.51 0.93
N LYS A 67 2.93 -8.83 0.79
CA LYS A 67 4.18 -9.54 1.12
C LYS A 67 4.98 -9.86 -0.13
N ARG A 68 4.36 -10.58 -1.06
CA ARG A 68 5.00 -11.09 -2.28
C ARG A 68 3.98 -11.59 -3.29
N MET A 69 4.37 -11.58 -4.56
CA MET A 69 3.61 -12.14 -5.66
C MET A 69 4.47 -13.19 -6.39
N TYR A 70 3.87 -14.34 -6.67
CA TYR A 70 4.48 -15.40 -7.47
C TYR A 70 3.72 -15.54 -8.78
N ILE A 71 4.46 -15.59 -9.89
CA ILE A 71 3.90 -15.77 -11.22
C ILE A 71 4.56 -16.99 -11.86
N ARG A 72 3.74 -17.94 -12.29
CA ARG A 72 4.13 -19.03 -13.17
C ARG A 72 3.46 -18.80 -14.52
N TYR A 73 4.26 -18.52 -15.54
CA TYR A 73 3.75 -18.43 -16.91
C TYR A 73 3.50 -19.82 -17.50
N ASN A 74 2.51 -19.94 -18.38
CA ASN A 74 2.33 -21.11 -19.22
C ASN A 74 3.33 -21.03 -20.37
N ALA A 75 4.46 -21.72 -20.23
CA ALA A 75 5.47 -21.85 -21.28
C ALA A 75 5.35 -23.23 -21.95
#